data_AF-A0A3Q0DN29-F1
#
_entry.id   AF-A0A3Q0DN29-F1
#
_cell.length_a   1.000
_cell.length_b   1.000
_cell.length_c   1.000
_cell.angle_alpha   90.00
_cell.angle_beta   90.00
_cell.angle_gamma   90.00
#
_symmetry.space_group_name_H-M   'P 1'
#
loop_
_entity.id
_entity.type
_entity.pdbx_description
1 polymer ?
#
loop_
_entity_poly.entity_id
_entity_poly.type
_entity_poly.pdbx_seq_one_letter_code
_entity_poly.pdbx_strand_id
1 'polypeptide(L)'
;MKHPLKIVLRGVTNDQVDPSVDVLKATALPLLKQFGIDGESFELKIVRRGMPPGGGGEVVFSCPVRKVLKPIQLTDPGKIKRIRGMAYSVRVSPQMANRIVDSARSILNKFIPDIYIYTDHMKGVNSGKSPGFGLSLVAETTNGTFLSAELASNPQGQGAAVLPEDLGRNCARLLLEEIYRGGCVDSTNQSLALLLMTLGQQDVSKVLLGPLSPYTIEFLRHLKSFFQIMFKIETKPCGEELKGGDKVLMTCVGVGFSNLSKTLK
;
A
#
# COMPACT_ATOMS: atom_id res chain seq x y z
N MET A 1 -20.20 19.27 -15.26
CA MET A 1 -19.73 17.88 -15.47
C MET A 1 -18.46 17.68 -14.64
N LYS A 2 -18.28 16.54 -13.98
CA LYS A 2 -16.99 16.23 -13.33
C LYS A 2 -15.94 15.87 -14.38
N HIS A 3 -14.76 16.46 -14.27
CA HIS A 3 -13.59 16.10 -15.08
C HIS A 3 -12.72 15.08 -14.34
N PRO A 4 -11.92 14.27 -15.05
CA PRO A 4 -10.89 13.44 -14.44
C PRO A 4 -9.99 14.28 -13.53
N LEU A 5 -9.66 13.74 -12.36
CA LEU A 5 -8.77 14.41 -11.43
C LEU A 5 -7.34 14.28 -11.94
N LYS A 6 -6.66 15.40 -12.15
CA LYS A 6 -5.22 15.42 -12.40
C LYS A 6 -4.62 16.47 -11.49
N ILE A 7 -3.88 16.02 -10.49
CA ILE A 7 -3.31 16.88 -9.45
C ILE A 7 -1.82 16.66 -9.32
N VAL A 8 -1.11 17.75 -9.03
CA VAL A 8 0.32 17.74 -8.72
C VAL A 8 0.45 17.99 -7.21
N LEU A 9 0.84 16.96 -6.49
CA LEU A 9 1.09 17.01 -5.06
C LEU A 9 2.56 17.35 -4.82
N ARG A 10 2.83 18.30 -3.93
CA ARG A 10 4.18 18.76 -3.59
C ARG A 10 4.40 18.68 -2.10
N GLY A 11 5.53 18.12 -1.67
CA GLY A 11 5.82 17.96 -0.25
C GLY A 11 6.86 16.88 0.06
N VAL A 12 6.67 16.23 1.20
CA VAL A 12 7.41 15.02 1.58
C VAL A 12 6.75 13.82 0.90
N THR A 13 7.56 12.90 0.37
CA THR A 13 7.07 11.72 -0.37
C THR A 13 7.21 10.43 0.43
N ASN A 14 8.14 10.39 1.38
CA ASN A 14 8.40 9.23 2.22
C ASN A 14 8.82 9.73 3.60
N ASP A 15 8.23 9.17 4.65
CA ASP A 15 8.67 9.32 6.02
C ASP A 15 8.55 7.98 6.78
N GLN A 16 8.49 8.01 8.10
CA GLN A 16 8.45 6.82 8.94
C GLN A 16 7.05 6.44 9.45
N VAL A 17 6.06 7.29 9.20
CA VAL A 17 4.73 7.18 9.82
C VAL A 17 3.67 6.96 8.75
N ASP A 18 3.72 7.75 7.68
CA ASP A 18 2.75 7.77 6.61
C ASP A 18 3.11 6.78 5.49
N PRO A 19 2.10 6.18 4.82
CA PRO A 19 2.33 5.33 3.68
C PRO A 19 3.06 6.05 2.55
N SER A 20 4.16 5.49 2.06
CA SER A 20 4.88 6.14 0.98
C SER A 20 4.15 6.07 -0.36
N VAL A 21 4.56 6.97 -1.25
CA VAL A 21 4.08 7.01 -2.63
C VAL A 21 4.37 5.70 -3.37
N ASP A 22 5.46 4.99 -3.04
CA ASP A 22 5.81 3.70 -3.64
C ASP A 22 4.83 2.60 -3.22
N VAL A 23 4.51 2.53 -1.92
CA VAL A 23 3.52 1.60 -1.38
C VAL A 23 2.13 1.90 -1.96
N LEU A 24 1.68 3.16 -1.92
CA LEU A 24 0.38 3.55 -2.49
C LEU A 24 0.28 3.19 -3.98
N LYS A 25 1.35 3.40 -4.74
CA LYS A 25 1.39 3.02 -6.15
C LYS A 25 1.24 1.51 -6.34
N ALA A 26 1.87 0.72 -5.49
CA ALA A 26 1.97 -0.73 -5.64
C ALA A 26 0.80 -1.52 -5.02
N THR A 27 0.15 -1.01 -3.98
CA THR A 27 -0.95 -1.70 -3.28
C THR A 27 -2.29 -0.99 -3.44
N ALA A 28 -2.35 0.32 -3.19
CA ALA A 28 -3.61 1.07 -3.26
C ALA A 28 -4.15 1.19 -4.69
N LEU A 29 -3.31 1.42 -5.71
CA LEU A 29 -3.80 1.50 -7.10
C LEU A 29 -4.37 0.16 -7.61
N PRO A 30 -3.70 -1.00 -7.44
CA PRO A 30 -4.32 -2.28 -7.81
C PRO A 30 -5.61 -2.56 -7.05
N LEU A 31 -5.68 -2.22 -5.76
CA LEU A 31 -6.90 -2.34 -4.96
C LEU A 31 -8.03 -1.49 -5.57
N LEU A 32 -7.78 -0.21 -5.88
CA LEU A 32 -8.75 0.68 -6.53
C LEU A 32 -9.24 0.14 -7.89
N LYS A 33 -8.35 -0.49 -8.67
CA LYS A 33 -8.72 -1.16 -9.93
C LYS A 33 -9.70 -2.31 -9.71
N GLN A 34 -9.56 -3.09 -8.64
CA GLN A 34 -10.51 -4.17 -8.31
C GLN A 34 -11.92 -3.63 -8.02
N PHE A 35 -12.05 -2.43 -7.47
CA PHE A 35 -13.33 -1.71 -7.30
C PHE A 35 -13.85 -1.07 -8.60
N GLY A 36 -13.20 -1.30 -9.74
CA GLY A 36 -13.59 -0.75 -11.05
C GLY A 36 -13.11 0.69 -11.29
N ILE A 37 -12.18 1.19 -10.49
CA ILE A 37 -11.47 2.45 -10.76
C ILE A 37 -10.24 2.11 -11.62
N ASP A 38 -10.52 1.87 -12.89
CA ASP A 38 -9.52 1.62 -13.94
C ASP A 38 -9.57 2.72 -15.01
N GLY A 39 -8.63 2.70 -15.95
CA GLY A 39 -8.56 3.64 -17.08
C GLY A 39 -7.12 3.93 -17.48
N GLU A 40 -6.92 4.33 -18.74
CA GLU A 40 -5.60 4.62 -19.30
C GLU A 40 -4.88 5.75 -18.54
N SER A 41 -5.64 6.72 -18.04
CA SER A 41 -5.13 7.85 -17.28
C SER A 41 -5.02 7.58 -15.78
N PHE A 42 -5.27 6.35 -15.28
CA PHE A 42 -5.19 6.06 -13.84
C PHE A 42 -3.75 5.72 -13.44
N GLU A 43 -3.02 6.73 -12.97
CA GLU A 43 -1.60 6.60 -12.62
C GLU A 43 -1.18 7.47 -11.44
N LEU A 44 -0.15 7.00 -10.73
CA LEU A 44 0.60 7.74 -9.73
C LEU A 44 2.06 7.79 -10.18
N LYS A 45 2.52 8.97 -10.60
CA LYS A 45 3.85 9.21 -11.14
C LYS A 45 4.68 10.06 -10.19
N ILE A 46 5.78 9.49 -9.72
CA ILE A 46 6.78 10.22 -8.93
C ILE A 46 7.66 11.00 -9.92
N VAL A 47 7.62 12.33 -9.85
CA VAL A 47 8.47 13.22 -10.67
C VAL A 47 9.72 13.60 -9.89
N ARG A 48 9.57 13.89 -8.60
CA ARG A 48 10.66 14.19 -7.67
C ARG A 48 10.38 13.55 -6.32
N ARG A 49 11.43 13.05 -5.67
CA ARG A 49 11.36 12.57 -4.28
C ARG A 49 11.71 13.69 -3.32
N GLY A 50 11.08 13.71 -2.15
CA GLY A 50 11.33 14.71 -1.12
C GLY A 50 11.31 14.08 0.26
N MET A 51 12.44 14.15 0.98
CA MET A 51 12.56 13.60 2.33
C MET A 51 12.34 14.69 3.38
N PRO A 52 11.89 14.36 4.60
CA PRO A 52 11.87 15.30 5.71
C PRO A 52 13.31 15.72 6.09
N PRO A 53 13.51 16.94 6.64
CA PRO A 53 12.49 17.97 6.90
C PRO A 53 12.20 18.90 5.71
N GLY A 54 13.10 18.98 4.71
CA GLY A 54 13.04 19.98 3.65
C GLY A 54 12.04 19.65 2.52
N GLY A 55 11.62 18.39 2.39
CA GLY A 55 10.68 17.93 1.37
C GLY A 55 11.16 18.22 -0.05
N GLY A 56 10.28 18.79 -0.86
CA GLY A 56 10.56 19.18 -2.25
C GLY A 56 10.30 18.07 -3.28
N GLY A 57 9.53 17.05 -2.89
CA GLY A 57 9.02 16.05 -3.80
C GLY A 57 7.84 16.56 -4.60
N GLU A 58 7.60 15.92 -5.74
CA GLU A 58 6.50 16.22 -6.65
C GLU A 58 5.95 14.92 -7.22
N VAL A 59 4.64 14.71 -7.05
CA VAL A 59 3.92 13.52 -7.48
C VAL A 59 2.71 13.93 -8.29
N VAL A 60 2.55 13.34 -9.46
CA VAL A 60 1.38 13.54 -10.31
C VAL A 60 0.44 12.37 -10.10
N PHE A 61 -0.76 12.66 -9.60
CA PHE A 61 -1.84 11.69 -9.48
C PHE A 61 -2.92 12.00 -10.51
N SER A 62 -3.31 11.00 -11.28
CA SER A 62 -4.37 11.11 -12.26
C SER A 62 -5.40 10.01 -12.02
N CYS A 63 -6.68 10.38 -11.92
CA CYS A 63 -7.77 9.48 -11.59
C CYS A 63 -9.03 9.75 -12.45
N PRO A 64 -9.55 8.73 -13.14
CA PRO A 64 -10.74 8.86 -13.96
C PRO A 64 -12.01 8.95 -13.11
N VAL A 65 -13.05 9.59 -13.65
CA VAL A 65 -14.34 9.70 -12.96
C VAL A 65 -15.15 8.42 -13.15
N ARG A 66 -15.40 7.70 -12.06
CA ARG A 66 -16.31 6.56 -12.02
C ARG A 66 -17.65 6.94 -11.42
N LYS A 67 -18.73 6.31 -11.93
CA LYS A 67 -20.10 6.55 -11.47
C LYS A 67 -20.42 5.69 -10.25
N VAL A 68 -20.09 4.41 -10.34
CA VAL A 68 -20.35 3.41 -9.31
C VAL A 68 -19.07 2.61 -9.08
N LEU A 69 -18.91 2.10 -7.87
CA LEU A 69 -17.86 1.15 -7.50
C LEU A 69 -18.40 -0.26 -7.64
N LYS A 70 -17.55 -1.19 -8.10
CA LYS A 70 -17.90 -2.60 -8.21
C LYS A 70 -17.77 -3.27 -6.84
N PRO A 71 -18.72 -4.12 -6.43
CA PRO A 71 -18.54 -4.99 -5.27
C PRO A 71 -17.39 -5.97 -5.52
N ILE A 72 -16.71 -6.37 -4.45
CA ILE A 72 -15.53 -7.25 -4.52
C ILE A 72 -15.74 -8.54 -3.73
N GLN A 73 -15.10 -9.61 -4.18
CA GLN A 73 -15.07 -10.92 -3.52
C GLN A 73 -13.61 -11.34 -3.38
N LEU A 74 -12.94 -10.86 -2.35
CA LEU A 74 -11.54 -11.15 -2.05
C LEU A 74 -11.46 -12.09 -0.85
N THR A 75 -11.79 -13.36 -1.05
CA THR A 75 -11.89 -14.34 0.03
C THR A 75 -10.71 -15.29 0.11
N ASP A 76 -9.92 -15.40 -0.96
CA ASP A 76 -8.73 -16.26 -1.03
C ASP A 76 -7.48 -15.43 -1.37
N PRO A 77 -6.52 -15.31 -0.44
CA PRO A 77 -5.28 -14.59 -0.67
C PRO A 77 -4.32 -15.34 -1.60
N GLY A 78 -4.50 -16.64 -1.81
CA GLY A 78 -3.59 -17.46 -2.62
C GLY A 78 -2.18 -17.57 -2.02
N LYS A 79 -1.24 -18.05 -2.84
CA LYS A 79 0.20 -18.17 -2.49
C LYS A 79 1.00 -16.98 -2.98
N ILE A 80 2.09 -16.64 -2.28
CA ILE A 80 3.06 -15.64 -2.73
C ILE A 80 3.75 -16.15 -3.98
N LYS A 81 3.61 -15.40 -5.08
CA LYS A 81 4.18 -15.72 -6.39
C LYS A 81 5.58 -15.15 -6.54
N ARG A 82 5.78 -13.91 -6.10
CA ARG A 82 7.05 -13.16 -6.26
C ARG A 82 7.09 -11.94 -5.36
N ILE A 83 8.29 -11.43 -5.12
CA ILE A 83 8.49 -10.18 -4.37
C ILE A 83 9.12 -9.14 -5.30
N ARG A 84 8.55 -7.93 -5.27
CA ARG A 84 9.10 -6.74 -5.93
C ARG A 84 9.40 -5.69 -4.88
N GLY A 85 10.31 -4.78 -5.17
CA GLY A 85 10.61 -3.69 -4.25
C GLY A 85 11.22 -2.49 -4.92
N MET A 86 11.24 -1.38 -4.21
CA MET A 86 11.88 -0.13 -4.61
C MET A 86 12.81 0.34 -3.48
N ALA A 87 14.11 0.24 -3.70
CA ALA A 87 15.13 0.81 -2.84
C ALA A 87 15.51 2.20 -3.39
N TYR A 88 15.12 3.26 -2.68
CA TYR A 88 15.42 4.61 -3.12
C TYR A 88 16.54 5.23 -2.29
N SER A 89 17.28 6.14 -2.92
CA SER A 89 18.30 6.94 -2.25
C SER A 89 18.37 8.33 -2.88
N VAL A 90 18.32 9.37 -2.05
CA VAL A 90 18.30 10.77 -2.50
C VAL A 90 19.30 11.59 -1.71
N ARG A 91 20.09 12.41 -2.42
CA ARG A 91 21.20 13.21 -1.88
C ARG A 91 22.21 12.44 -1.00
N VAL A 92 22.26 11.12 -1.16
CA VAL A 92 23.24 10.23 -0.55
C VAL A 92 23.89 9.36 -1.64
N SER A 93 24.93 8.61 -1.28
CA SER A 93 25.59 7.70 -2.23
C SER A 93 24.61 6.65 -2.77
N PRO A 94 24.61 6.35 -4.08
CA PRO A 94 23.81 5.26 -4.66
C PRO A 94 24.17 3.89 -4.08
N GLN A 95 25.37 3.76 -3.49
CA GLN A 95 25.77 2.54 -2.78
C GLN A 95 24.84 2.21 -1.60
N MET A 96 24.15 3.21 -1.03
CA MET A 96 23.17 2.97 0.03
C MET A 96 22.02 2.07 -0.45
N ALA A 97 21.46 2.34 -1.63
CA ALA A 97 20.40 1.51 -2.20
C ALA A 97 20.90 0.08 -2.49
N ASN A 98 22.12 -0.09 -3.01
CA ASN A 98 22.67 -1.42 -3.27
C ASN A 98 22.85 -2.23 -1.97
N ARG A 99 23.39 -1.62 -0.91
CA ARG A 99 23.55 -2.27 0.41
C ARG A 99 22.21 -2.71 1.01
N ILE A 100 21.16 -1.91 0.84
CA ILE A 100 19.78 -2.23 1.25
C ILE A 100 19.24 -3.43 0.46
N VAL A 101 19.45 -3.46 -0.85
CA VAL A 101 19.00 -4.56 -1.72
C VAL A 101 19.66 -5.87 -1.29
N ASP A 102 20.98 -5.87 -1.11
CA ASP A 102 21.74 -7.06 -0.72
C ASP A 102 21.30 -7.58 0.65
N SER A 103 21.11 -6.68 1.61
CA SER A 103 20.69 -7.06 2.96
C SER A 103 19.25 -7.59 3.00
N ALA A 104 18.32 -6.99 2.24
CA ALA A 104 16.95 -7.49 2.12
C ALA A 104 16.92 -8.88 1.45
N ARG A 105 17.67 -9.06 0.35
CA ARG A 105 17.76 -10.36 -0.35
C ARG A 105 18.36 -11.45 0.53
N SER A 106 19.31 -11.13 1.41
CA SER A 106 19.91 -12.10 2.35
C SER A 106 18.87 -12.78 3.26
N ILE A 107 17.76 -12.10 3.55
CA ILE A 107 16.66 -12.64 4.34
C ILE A 107 15.63 -13.33 3.44
N LEU A 108 15.19 -12.65 2.38
CA LEU A 108 14.08 -13.09 1.52
C LEU A 108 14.42 -14.30 0.64
N ASN A 109 15.66 -14.44 0.18
CA ASN A 109 16.11 -15.56 -0.67
C ASN A 109 15.93 -16.94 0.01
N LYS A 110 15.79 -16.97 1.33
CA LYS A 110 15.53 -18.21 2.09
C LYS A 110 14.12 -18.76 1.85
N PHE A 111 13.19 -17.93 1.36
CA PHE A 111 11.78 -18.27 1.22
C PHE A 111 11.32 -18.36 -0.23
N ILE A 112 11.81 -17.48 -1.11
CA ILE A 112 11.41 -17.47 -2.52
C ILE A 112 12.56 -16.97 -3.41
N PRO A 113 12.78 -17.57 -4.60
CA PRO A 113 13.86 -17.15 -5.49
C PRO A 113 13.51 -15.93 -6.37
N ASP A 114 12.22 -15.73 -6.72
CA ASP A 114 11.78 -14.63 -7.59
C ASP A 114 11.62 -13.32 -6.79
N ILE A 115 12.75 -12.68 -6.51
CA ILE A 115 12.85 -11.39 -5.83
C ILE A 115 13.57 -10.40 -6.74
N TYR A 116 12.92 -9.28 -7.02
CA TYR A 116 13.52 -8.20 -7.80
C TYR A 116 13.25 -6.84 -7.14
N ILE A 117 14.31 -6.21 -6.65
CA ILE A 117 14.26 -4.89 -6.00
C ILE A 117 14.90 -3.88 -6.95
N TYR A 118 14.12 -2.93 -7.42
CA TYR A 118 14.59 -1.81 -8.24
C TYR A 118 15.37 -0.83 -7.37
N THR A 119 16.41 -0.23 -7.93
CA THR A 119 17.13 0.88 -7.30
C THR A 119 16.77 2.20 -7.97
N ASP A 120 16.37 3.18 -7.17
CA ASP A 120 16.01 4.52 -7.64
C ASP A 120 16.90 5.57 -6.95
N HIS A 121 17.93 6.02 -7.66
CA HIS A 121 18.82 7.08 -7.21
C HIS A 121 18.46 8.39 -7.91
N MET A 122 17.97 9.36 -7.14
CA MET A 122 17.70 10.69 -7.69
C MET A 122 18.82 11.67 -7.33
N LYS A 123 19.27 12.44 -8.33
CA LYS A 123 20.29 13.51 -8.22
C LYS A 123 19.72 14.88 -8.56
N GLY A 124 20.41 15.93 -8.09
CA GLY A 124 20.12 17.31 -8.46
C GLY A 124 18.72 17.75 -8.04
N VAL A 125 18.01 18.45 -8.94
CA VAL A 125 16.70 19.05 -8.67
C VAL A 125 15.62 18.00 -8.37
N ASN A 126 15.77 16.76 -8.86
CA ASN A 126 14.79 15.69 -8.66
C ASN A 126 14.92 15.00 -7.29
N SER A 127 15.97 15.29 -6.53
CA SER A 127 16.28 14.68 -5.24
C SER A 127 15.74 15.43 -4.01
N GLY A 128 14.82 16.37 -4.24
CA GLY A 128 14.24 17.19 -3.17
C GLY A 128 15.28 18.06 -2.48
N LYS A 129 15.04 18.40 -1.21
CA LYS A 129 15.89 19.30 -0.43
C LYS A 129 16.67 18.61 0.70
N SER A 130 16.31 17.39 1.08
CA SER A 130 16.91 16.67 2.20
C SER A 130 17.40 15.28 1.79
N PRO A 131 18.49 14.79 2.40
CA PRO A 131 18.99 13.44 2.18
C PRO A 131 18.10 12.39 2.84
N GLY A 132 18.05 11.21 2.23
CA GLY A 132 17.36 10.06 2.80
C GLY A 132 17.44 8.84 1.90
N PHE A 133 17.11 7.69 2.47
CA PHE A 133 17.04 6.43 1.77
C PHE A 133 15.99 5.54 2.42
N GLY A 134 15.49 4.56 1.68
CA GLY A 134 14.50 3.64 2.21
C GLY A 134 14.23 2.50 1.26
N LEU A 135 13.38 1.60 1.73
CA LEU A 135 12.97 0.41 1.01
C LEU A 135 11.47 0.25 1.13
N SER A 136 10.82 0.04 0.00
CA SER A 136 9.45 -0.49 -0.07
C SER A 136 9.53 -1.89 -0.68
N LEU A 137 8.91 -2.87 -0.04
CA LEU A 137 8.78 -4.23 -0.54
C LEU A 137 7.30 -4.58 -0.70
N VAL A 138 7.00 -5.34 -1.74
CA VAL A 138 5.66 -5.76 -2.10
C VAL A 138 5.69 -7.22 -2.52
N ALA A 139 4.92 -8.05 -1.83
CA ALA A 139 4.69 -9.44 -2.20
C ALA A 139 3.42 -9.54 -3.06
N GLU A 140 3.56 -10.05 -4.27
CA GLU A 140 2.45 -10.33 -5.18
C GLU A 140 2.00 -11.78 -4.99
N THR A 141 0.70 -11.97 -4.82
CA THR A 141 0.09 -13.30 -4.74
C THR A 141 -0.33 -13.79 -6.12
N THR A 142 -0.53 -15.10 -6.22
CA THR A 142 -1.10 -15.78 -7.40
C THR A 142 -2.49 -15.28 -7.77
N ASN A 143 -3.27 -14.79 -6.79
CA ASN A 143 -4.63 -14.26 -6.99
C ASN A 143 -4.66 -12.75 -7.25
N GLY A 144 -3.50 -12.10 -7.45
CA GLY A 144 -3.44 -10.67 -7.79
C GLY A 144 -3.71 -9.73 -6.62
N THR A 145 -3.45 -10.19 -5.39
CA THR A 145 -3.40 -9.34 -4.19
C THR A 145 -1.96 -8.94 -3.89
N PHE A 146 -1.79 -7.83 -3.19
CA PHE A 146 -0.48 -7.25 -2.90
C PHE A 146 -0.37 -6.95 -1.42
N LEU A 147 0.68 -7.46 -0.78
CA LEU A 147 1.02 -7.17 0.61
C LEU A 147 2.29 -6.35 0.63
N SER A 148 2.32 -5.26 1.40
CA SER A 148 3.47 -4.36 1.41
C SER A 148 4.05 -4.15 2.80
N ALA A 149 5.33 -3.79 2.81
CA ALA A 149 6.01 -3.26 3.98
C ALA A 149 7.04 -2.24 3.51
N GLU A 150 7.31 -1.25 4.35
CA GLU A 150 8.30 -0.23 4.05
C GLU A 150 9.05 0.26 5.27
N LEU A 151 10.22 0.85 5.02
CA LEU A 151 10.98 1.54 6.05
C LEU A 151 11.83 2.65 5.43
N ALA A 152 11.85 3.79 6.09
CA ALA A 152 12.64 4.95 5.70
C ALA A 152 13.69 5.29 6.75
N SER A 153 14.82 5.85 6.31
CA SER A 153 15.85 6.40 7.19
C SER A 153 15.30 7.52 8.06
N ASN A 154 15.88 7.71 9.24
CA ASN A 154 15.55 8.86 10.09
C ASN A 154 15.80 10.19 9.35
N PRO A 155 14.99 11.24 9.59
CA PRO A 155 15.23 12.56 9.03
C PRO A 155 16.63 13.09 9.38
N GLN A 156 17.18 13.94 8.51
CA GLN A 156 18.49 14.52 8.75
C GLN A 156 18.54 15.27 10.09
N GLY A 157 19.50 14.90 10.95
CA GLY A 157 19.69 15.53 12.26
C GLY A 157 18.73 15.05 13.35
N GLN A 158 17.94 14.01 13.10
CA GLN A 158 17.04 13.41 14.08
C GLN A 158 17.34 11.92 14.27
N GLY A 159 17.34 11.47 15.53
CA GLY A 159 17.51 10.06 15.88
C GLY A 159 18.92 9.50 15.64
N ALA A 160 19.07 8.20 15.86
CA ALA A 160 20.32 7.49 15.63
C ALA A 160 20.57 7.27 14.12
N ALA A 161 21.83 7.14 13.72
CA ALA A 161 22.18 6.78 12.36
C ALA A 161 21.64 5.37 12.04
N VAL A 162 20.80 5.28 11.02
CA VAL A 162 20.28 3.99 10.53
C VAL A 162 21.27 3.40 9.55
N LEU A 163 21.71 2.16 9.77
CA LEU A 163 22.54 1.45 8.80
C LEU A 163 21.66 0.91 7.65
N PRO A 164 22.09 1.04 6.38
CA PRO A 164 21.32 0.56 5.24
C PRO A 164 21.12 -0.97 5.29
N GLU A 165 22.08 -1.72 5.83
CA GLU A 165 21.96 -3.16 6.01
C GLU A 165 20.82 -3.51 6.97
N ASP A 166 20.76 -2.82 8.10
CA ASP A 166 19.73 -3.04 9.12
C ASP A 166 18.36 -2.61 8.61
N LEU A 167 18.28 -1.49 7.87
CA LEU A 167 17.05 -1.06 7.22
C LEU A 167 16.51 -2.15 6.28
N GLY A 168 17.35 -2.70 5.40
CA GLY A 168 16.91 -3.75 4.48
C GLY A 168 16.52 -5.05 5.17
N ARG A 169 17.25 -5.47 6.22
CA ARG A 169 16.89 -6.65 7.03
C ARG A 169 15.58 -6.45 7.79
N ASN A 170 15.38 -5.29 8.39
CA ASN A 170 14.18 -4.99 9.16
C ASN A 170 12.96 -4.85 8.26
N CYS A 171 13.08 -4.17 7.12
CA CYS A 171 11.99 -4.10 6.14
C CYS A 171 11.62 -5.49 5.58
N ALA A 172 12.60 -6.35 5.31
CA ALA A 172 12.33 -7.74 4.93
C ALA A 172 11.58 -8.53 6.01
N ARG A 173 11.93 -8.34 7.30
CA ARG A 173 11.19 -8.95 8.42
C ARG A 173 9.76 -8.42 8.52
N LEU A 174 9.56 -7.11 8.35
CA LEU A 174 8.22 -6.51 8.34
C LEU A 174 7.35 -7.08 7.22
N LEU A 175 7.91 -7.28 6.02
CA LEU A 175 7.18 -7.93 4.93
C LEU A 175 6.79 -9.37 5.30
N LEU A 176 7.70 -10.13 5.89
CA LEU A 176 7.42 -11.51 6.32
C LEU A 176 6.35 -11.53 7.42
N GLU A 177 6.35 -10.56 8.33
CA GLU A 177 5.31 -10.40 9.34
C GLU A 177 3.95 -10.10 8.69
N GLU A 178 3.92 -9.22 7.68
CA GLU A 178 2.69 -8.91 6.96
C GLU A 178 2.17 -10.12 6.16
N ILE A 179 3.06 -10.89 5.54
CA ILE A 179 2.71 -12.17 4.88
C ILE A 179 2.17 -13.17 5.91
N TYR A 180 2.77 -13.22 7.10
CA TYR A 180 2.36 -14.12 8.18
C TYR A 180 0.95 -13.77 8.70
N ARG A 181 0.66 -12.48 8.92
CA ARG A 181 -0.69 -11.98 9.21
C ARG A 181 -1.67 -12.33 8.09
N GLY A 182 -1.22 -12.21 6.85
CA GLY A 182 -1.95 -12.61 5.65
C GLY A 182 -3.18 -11.75 5.37
N GLY A 183 -4.08 -12.30 4.56
CA GLY A 183 -5.23 -11.57 4.03
C GLY A 183 -5.02 -11.12 2.58
N CYS A 184 -6.07 -10.56 2.00
CA CYS A 184 -6.08 -10.09 0.61
C CYS A 184 -5.65 -8.62 0.49
N VAL A 185 -5.65 -7.88 1.59
CA VAL A 185 -5.30 -6.46 1.66
C VAL A 185 -4.34 -6.28 2.82
N ASP A 186 -3.29 -5.50 2.59
CA ASP A 186 -2.32 -5.11 3.63
C ASP A 186 -2.96 -4.23 4.71
N SER A 187 -2.36 -4.26 5.90
CA SER A 187 -2.76 -3.50 7.09
C SER A 187 -2.93 -2.01 6.80
N THR A 188 -2.10 -1.45 5.92
CA THR A 188 -2.16 -0.04 5.48
C THR A 188 -3.44 0.29 4.72
N ASN A 189 -3.92 -0.58 3.81
CA ASN A 189 -5.09 -0.29 2.98
C ASN A 189 -6.39 -0.93 3.48
N GLN A 190 -6.40 -1.55 4.67
CA GLN A 190 -7.63 -2.13 5.26
C GLN A 190 -8.77 -1.09 5.31
N SER A 191 -8.50 0.11 5.83
CA SER A 191 -9.47 1.18 5.94
C SER A 191 -10.00 1.64 4.57
N LEU A 192 -9.11 1.77 3.58
CA LEU A 192 -9.46 2.13 2.21
C LEU A 192 -10.36 1.07 1.57
N ALA A 193 -10.04 -0.22 1.71
CA ALA A 193 -10.86 -1.30 1.20
C ALA A 193 -12.28 -1.27 1.81
N LEU A 194 -12.37 -1.13 3.13
CA LEU A 194 -13.66 -1.10 3.85
C LEU A 194 -14.49 0.12 3.47
N LEU A 195 -13.87 1.28 3.27
CA LEU A 195 -14.56 2.48 2.78
C LEU A 195 -15.16 2.25 1.39
N LEU A 196 -14.38 1.68 0.47
CA LEU A 196 -14.83 1.43 -0.90
C LEU A 196 -15.94 0.38 -0.96
N MET A 197 -15.89 -0.65 -0.11
CA MET A 197 -16.98 -1.62 0.04
C MET A 197 -18.26 -0.95 0.57
N THR A 198 -18.14 -0.06 1.56
CA THR A 198 -19.26 0.70 2.14
C THR A 198 -19.92 1.59 1.07
N LEU A 199 -19.11 2.28 0.26
CA LEU A 199 -19.57 3.14 -0.84
C LEU A 199 -19.95 2.37 -2.12
N GLY A 200 -19.90 1.05 -2.10
CA GLY A 200 -20.27 0.19 -3.23
C GLY A 200 -21.75 0.25 -3.58
N GLN A 201 -22.11 -0.45 -4.65
CA GLN A 201 -23.51 -0.72 -4.98
C GLN A 201 -24.17 -1.57 -3.86
N GLN A 202 -25.51 -1.66 -3.86
CA GLN A 202 -26.28 -2.49 -2.92
C GLN A 202 -26.12 -3.99 -3.24
N ASP A 203 -24.90 -4.47 -3.09
CA ASP A 203 -24.50 -5.84 -3.31
C ASP A 203 -23.51 -6.25 -2.23
N VAL A 204 -23.40 -7.55 -1.99
CA VAL A 204 -22.55 -8.13 -0.96
C VAL A 204 -21.10 -8.05 -1.43
N SER A 205 -20.27 -7.37 -0.65
CA SER A 205 -18.81 -7.41 -0.78
C SER A 205 -18.22 -8.23 0.36
N LYS A 206 -17.23 -9.07 0.05
CA LYS A 206 -16.48 -9.86 1.03
C LYS A 206 -14.98 -9.62 0.85
N VAL A 207 -14.29 -9.38 1.96
CA VAL A 207 -12.82 -9.28 1.98
C VAL A 207 -12.27 -10.07 3.17
N LEU A 208 -11.28 -10.91 2.92
CA LEU A 208 -10.51 -11.59 3.94
C LEU A 208 -9.31 -10.71 4.29
N LEU A 209 -9.24 -10.25 5.54
CA LEU A 209 -8.16 -9.45 6.07
C LEU A 209 -7.33 -10.27 7.07
N GLY A 210 -6.10 -9.83 7.32
CA GLY A 210 -5.37 -10.22 8.53
C GLY A 210 -6.00 -9.59 9.79
N PRO A 211 -5.29 -9.63 10.93
CA PRO A 211 -5.72 -8.94 12.14
C PRO A 211 -6.01 -7.45 11.87
N LEU A 212 -7.11 -6.95 12.43
CA LEU A 212 -7.52 -5.56 12.24
C LEU A 212 -6.58 -4.64 13.01
N SER A 213 -6.05 -3.61 12.34
CA SER A 213 -5.26 -2.58 13.02
C SER A 213 -6.15 -1.73 13.95
N PRO A 214 -5.61 -1.13 15.03
CA PRO A 214 -6.36 -0.23 15.89
C PRO A 214 -7.01 0.92 15.11
N TYR A 215 -6.32 1.44 14.09
CA TYR A 215 -6.84 2.45 13.18
C TYR A 215 -8.10 1.97 12.44
N THR A 216 -8.06 0.75 11.90
CA THR A 216 -9.19 0.15 11.18
C THR A 216 -10.40 -0.07 12.10
N ILE A 217 -10.18 -0.44 13.36
CA ILE A 217 -11.26 -0.61 14.35
C ILE A 217 -11.98 0.71 14.60
N GLU A 218 -11.26 1.80 14.84
CA GLU A 218 -11.87 3.12 14.99
C GLU A 218 -12.56 3.58 13.70
N PHE A 219 -11.95 3.30 12.54
CA PHE A 219 -12.54 3.62 11.25
C PHE A 219 -13.88 2.90 11.02
N LEU A 220 -14.01 1.63 11.42
CA LEU A 220 -15.29 0.90 11.37
C LEU A 220 -16.38 1.57 12.24
N ARG A 221 -16.02 2.15 13.39
CA ARG A 221 -16.97 2.92 14.21
C ARG A 221 -17.43 4.19 13.50
N HIS A 222 -16.53 4.88 12.81
CA HIS A 222 -16.90 6.02 11.97
C HIS A 222 -17.84 5.60 10.83
N LEU A 223 -17.54 4.50 10.12
CA LEU A 223 -18.42 3.99 9.05
C LEU A 223 -19.83 3.71 9.56
N LYS A 224 -19.95 3.13 10.77
CA LYS A 224 -21.24 2.95 11.43
C LYS A 224 -21.94 4.28 11.73
N SER A 225 -21.25 5.26 12.30
CA SER A 225 -21.86 6.56 12.64
C SER A 225 -22.32 7.35 11.40
N PHE A 226 -21.52 7.38 10.33
CA PHE A 226 -21.80 8.18 9.14
C PHE A 226 -22.73 7.48 8.13
N PHE A 227 -22.52 6.19 7.87
CA PHE A 227 -23.24 5.45 6.83
C PHE A 227 -24.27 4.45 7.39
N GLN A 228 -24.32 4.25 8.71
CA GLN A 228 -25.20 3.27 9.37
C GLN A 228 -25.01 1.84 8.86
N ILE A 229 -23.86 1.54 8.24
CA ILE A 229 -23.47 0.20 7.80
C ILE A 229 -22.74 -0.53 8.91
N MET A 230 -23.10 -1.79 9.11
CA MET A 230 -22.38 -2.71 10.00
C MET A 230 -21.76 -3.84 9.16
N PHE A 231 -20.50 -4.14 9.45
CA PHE A 231 -19.81 -5.28 8.85
C PHE A 231 -20.09 -6.53 9.67
N LYS A 232 -20.41 -7.63 8.98
CA LYS A 232 -20.37 -8.96 9.59
C LYS A 232 -18.91 -9.41 9.65
N ILE A 233 -18.45 -9.73 10.85
CA ILE A 233 -17.07 -10.11 11.16
C ILE A 233 -17.08 -11.60 11.50
N GLU A 234 -16.42 -12.41 10.67
CA GLU A 234 -16.26 -13.85 10.91
C GLU A 234 -14.78 -14.17 11.05
N THR A 235 -14.38 -14.69 12.21
CA THR A 235 -13.01 -15.16 12.41
C THR A 235 -12.81 -16.48 11.68
N LYS A 236 -11.79 -16.54 10.83
CA LYS A 236 -11.34 -17.77 10.19
C LYS A 236 -10.02 -18.19 10.85
N PRO A 237 -10.05 -19.16 11.78
CA PRO A 237 -8.82 -19.68 12.34
C PRO A 237 -8.00 -20.31 11.21
N CYS A 238 -6.67 -20.20 11.31
CA CYS A 238 -5.80 -20.79 10.32
C CYS A 238 -5.95 -22.33 10.35
N GLY A 239 -6.29 -22.93 9.21
CA GLY A 239 -6.34 -24.39 9.07
C GLY A 239 -4.95 -25.02 9.21
N GLU A 240 -4.88 -26.31 9.54
CA GLU A 240 -3.63 -27.04 9.82
C GLU A 240 -2.58 -26.99 8.69
N GLU A 241 -3.00 -26.75 7.45
CA GLU A 241 -2.13 -26.78 6.26
C GLU A 241 -1.35 -25.47 5.99
N LEU A 242 -1.75 -24.34 6.59
CA LEU A 242 -1.08 -23.04 6.38
C LEU A 242 -0.72 -22.45 7.74
N LYS A 243 0.58 -22.33 8.04
CA LYS A 243 1.04 -21.56 9.21
C LYS A 243 0.81 -20.07 8.94
N GLY A 244 0.00 -19.39 9.75
CA GLY A 244 -0.33 -17.97 9.60
C GLY A 244 -1.13 -17.44 10.78
N GLY A 245 -1.28 -16.12 10.85
CA GLY A 245 -2.11 -15.45 11.85
C GLY A 245 -3.61 -15.65 11.62
N ASP A 246 -4.40 -15.32 12.64
CA ASP A 246 -5.86 -15.34 12.56
C ASP A 246 -6.35 -14.34 11.52
N LYS A 247 -7.25 -14.80 10.65
CA LYS A 247 -7.83 -13.99 9.57
C LYS A 247 -9.26 -13.65 9.89
N VAL A 248 -9.70 -12.52 9.35
CA VAL A 248 -11.03 -11.99 9.58
C VAL A 248 -11.73 -11.81 8.24
N LEU A 249 -12.81 -12.55 8.01
CA LEU A 249 -13.68 -12.35 6.87
C LEU A 249 -14.68 -11.24 7.19
N MET A 250 -14.55 -10.13 6.47
CA MET A 250 -15.42 -8.97 6.57
C MET A 250 -16.43 -9.01 5.44
N THR A 251 -17.71 -8.92 5.78
CA THR A 251 -18.81 -8.86 4.81
C THR A 251 -19.66 -7.62 5.05
N CYS A 252 -19.98 -6.87 4.00
CA CYS A 252 -20.96 -5.79 4.07
C CYS A 252 -21.79 -5.70 2.78
N VAL A 253 -22.91 -5.00 2.87
CA VAL A 253 -23.69 -4.56 1.71
C VAL A 253 -23.45 -3.06 1.57
N GLY A 254 -23.07 -2.61 0.37
CA GLY A 254 -22.80 -1.18 0.13
C GLY A 254 -24.06 -0.32 0.21
N VAL A 255 -23.91 0.99 0.46
CA VAL A 255 -25.05 1.93 0.54
C VAL A 255 -25.77 2.13 -0.80
N GLY A 256 -25.17 1.74 -1.93
CA GLY A 256 -25.68 2.09 -3.27
C GLY A 256 -25.21 3.45 -3.75
N PHE A 257 -24.05 3.93 -3.30
CA PHE A 257 -23.59 5.28 -3.62
C PHE A 257 -23.30 5.41 -5.12
N SER A 258 -23.89 6.42 -5.74
CA SER A 258 -23.63 6.79 -7.13
C SER A 258 -23.10 8.22 -7.16
N ASN A 259 -22.02 8.43 -7.90
CA ASN A 259 -21.43 9.75 -8.10
C ASN A 259 -22.44 10.68 -8.80
N LEU A 260 -23.00 11.61 -8.03
CA LEU A 260 -24.05 12.55 -8.46
C LEU A 260 -23.61 13.46 -9.61
N SER A 261 -22.30 13.68 -9.78
CA SER A 261 -21.76 14.65 -10.74
C SER A 261 -21.45 14.06 -12.12
N LYS A 262 -21.74 12.77 -12.35
CA LYS A 262 -21.60 12.10 -13.66
C LYS A 262 -22.99 11.68 -14.17
N THR A 263 -23.52 12.45 -15.12
CA THR A 263 -24.80 12.16 -15.80
C THR A 263 -24.70 10.90 -16.66
N LEU A 264 -25.83 10.18 -16.77
CA LEU A 264 -26.00 9.08 -17.72
C LEU A 264 -25.92 9.68 -19.14
N LYS A 265 -24.93 9.26 -19.92
CA LYS A 265 -25.05 9.26 -21.37
C LYS A 265 -25.40 7.85 -21.79
#